data_AF-A0A1B5KUG0-F1
#
_entry.id   AF-A0A1B5KUG0-F1
#
_cell.length_a   1.000
_cell.length_b   1.000
_cell.length_c   1.000
_cell.angle_alpha   90.00
_cell.angle_beta   90.00
_cell.angle_gamma   90.00
#
_symmetry.space_group_name_H-M   'P 1'
#
loop_
_entity.id
_entity.type
_entity.pdbx_description
1 polymer ?
#
loop_
_entity_poly.entity_id
_entity_poly.type
_entity_poly.pdbx_seq_one_letter_code
_entity_poly.pdbx_strand_id
1 'polypeptide(L)'
;MGPLFGLFSIAAVADASIVKLYWTTTASTVPCEDKTLCGVQGPDGPWQAVLAHVGTPGNQTRVALYPAVHYSSEILGAAGGGRYNPVGSGPGPGPGPANQQHDLFGDGLQDYDAASTFIPATSRGEKFFDLLTLPALGGGPYPKANTTLSVASNWSVALHSGSSYTPKIGTLGLSPVVNKQAGNAHGAELIHQLKAVGRIPSQSFGLHIGSAGLGQSGSLILGGYEQNRALGDVAVSNINNNFARVFLVDLQLGIQVGGSPFLDASITKTQPKSVWQGPTGSAGEITKSFGGSRGSAIMTLNALSPSIYLPAGNCEAIAQHLPVIWRGDLGYYGYFIWNESDAQYERIVRSPGYLAFTFSDRSAKNVTIKLPFALLNLKLEPPIVETPMRYFPCASMGQNQTFWQLGRAFLQGAFLGLNFDSGVSFLAQAPGPDSEQSVAQEMGVNDESIQTNPISSFEKTWESHWTVLPEAGPRSEGGGRIAGIVLGSCVAVASVTASFLCWRRRGRSDDDGDDDNKHNGGDNDVVSDSEKTPTVYEVAGTEVPLELGVPSVVHELPLRQPRFSWEVT
;
A
#
# COMPACT_ATOMS: atom_id res chain seq x y z
N MET A 1 32.39 66.69 -10.12
CA MET A 1 32.67 65.34 -9.57
C MET A 1 31.55 64.99 -8.60
N GLY A 2 30.92 63.84 -8.79
CA GLY A 2 29.93 63.24 -7.89
C GLY A 2 28.62 62.88 -8.59
N PRO A 3 28.46 61.65 -9.12
CA PRO A 3 27.15 61.15 -9.49
C PRO A 3 26.45 60.53 -8.28
N LEU A 4 25.16 60.83 -8.12
CA LEU A 4 24.26 60.08 -7.25
C LEU A 4 24.12 58.65 -7.81
N PHE A 5 24.58 57.65 -7.07
CA PHE A 5 24.22 56.26 -7.30
C PHE A 5 22.89 55.96 -6.60
N GLY A 6 21.84 55.76 -7.40
CA GLY A 6 20.61 55.13 -6.95
C GLY A 6 20.87 53.65 -6.68
N LEU A 7 20.64 53.23 -5.44
CA LEU A 7 20.60 51.83 -5.03
C LEU A 7 19.36 51.17 -5.66
N PHE A 8 19.55 50.50 -6.80
CA PHE A 8 18.63 49.43 -7.20
C PHE A 8 18.94 48.23 -6.31
N SER A 9 18.07 47.96 -5.33
CA SER A 9 18.02 46.65 -4.68
C SER A 9 17.58 45.63 -5.71
N ILE A 10 18.55 44.95 -6.31
CA ILE A 10 18.33 43.67 -6.98
C ILE A 10 17.87 42.72 -5.87
N ALA A 11 16.57 42.43 -5.83
CA ALA A 11 16.09 41.29 -5.07
C ALA A 11 16.85 40.08 -5.61
N ALA A 12 17.68 39.46 -4.77
CA ALA A 12 18.31 38.21 -5.11
C ALA A 12 17.20 37.22 -5.49
N VAL A 13 17.18 36.81 -6.76
CA VAL A 13 16.42 35.63 -7.17
C VAL A 13 17.00 34.52 -6.31
N ALA A 14 16.23 34.00 -5.36
CA ALA A 14 16.62 32.79 -4.67
C ALA A 14 16.84 31.73 -5.76
N ASP A 15 18.02 31.11 -5.79
CA ASP A 15 18.27 29.95 -6.65
C ASP A 15 17.09 28.99 -6.43
N ALA A 16 16.36 28.69 -7.50
CA ALA A 16 15.25 27.77 -7.43
C ALA A 16 15.80 26.43 -6.91
N SER A 17 15.30 25.98 -5.77
CA SER A 17 15.75 24.75 -5.14
C SER A 17 14.66 23.69 -5.28
N ILE A 18 15.01 22.45 -5.59
CA ILE A 18 14.08 21.33 -5.41
C ILE A 18 13.80 21.10 -3.92
N VAL A 19 12.57 20.70 -3.59
CA VAL A 19 12.13 20.53 -2.21
C VAL A 19 11.87 19.04 -1.93
N LYS A 20 12.77 18.39 -1.18
CA LYS A 20 12.62 16.98 -0.77
C LYS A 20 11.96 16.88 0.61
N LEU A 21 10.79 16.26 0.68
CA LEU A 21 9.96 16.23 1.89
C LEU A 21 10.31 15.11 2.87
N TYR A 22 10.05 15.36 4.16
CA TYR A 22 10.16 14.34 5.21
C TYR A 22 8.98 13.37 5.24
N TRP A 23 9.29 12.13 5.59
CA TRP A 23 8.30 11.06 5.76
C TRP A 23 8.19 10.63 7.22
N THR A 24 7.03 10.11 7.62
CA THR A 24 6.76 9.63 8.98
C THR A 24 7.73 8.53 9.45
N THR A 25 8.33 7.79 8.52
CA THR A 25 9.29 6.70 8.75
C THR A 25 10.75 7.14 8.67
N THR A 26 11.04 8.40 8.31
CA THR A 26 12.41 8.91 8.27
C THR A 26 12.92 9.02 9.71
N ALA A 27 13.69 8.03 10.16
CA ALA A 27 14.20 7.94 11.52
C ALA A 27 15.06 9.17 11.89
N SER A 28 14.84 9.66 13.11
CA SER A 28 15.77 10.41 13.98
C SER A 28 16.26 11.84 13.64
N THR A 29 15.85 12.52 12.57
CA THR A 29 16.32 13.90 12.30
C THR A 29 15.33 15.02 12.64
N VAL A 30 14.04 14.70 12.79
CA VAL A 30 13.05 15.59 13.42
C VAL A 30 12.71 15.01 14.79
N PRO A 31 12.85 15.74 15.91
CA PRO A 31 12.32 15.31 17.19
C PRO A 31 10.80 15.15 17.06
N CYS A 32 10.38 13.92 16.78
CA CYS A 32 8.98 13.54 16.73
C CYS A 32 8.68 12.75 17.99
N GLU A 33 8.36 13.48 19.06
CA GLU A 33 7.95 12.91 20.34
C GLU A 33 6.59 12.19 20.22
N ASP A 34 5.82 12.48 19.17
CA ASP A 34 4.51 11.92 18.94
C ASP A 34 4.53 10.63 18.11
N LYS A 35 4.47 9.50 18.82
CA LYS A 35 4.40 8.15 18.21
C LYS A 35 3.12 7.88 17.42
N THR A 36 2.08 8.73 17.51
CA THR A 36 0.85 8.57 16.72
C THR A 36 0.94 9.20 15.33
N LEU A 37 1.95 10.04 15.09
CA LEU A 37 2.24 10.66 13.79
C LEU A 37 3.49 10.07 13.13
N CYS A 38 4.35 9.41 13.89
CA CYS A 38 5.63 8.90 13.43
C CYS A 38 5.66 7.38 13.38
N GLY A 39 6.45 6.84 12.45
CA GLY A 39 6.43 5.44 12.07
C GLY A 39 5.45 5.13 10.95
N VAL A 40 5.06 3.85 10.88
CA VAL A 40 4.17 3.33 9.85
C VAL A 40 2.72 3.75 10.10
N GLN A 41 1.98 3.94 9.02
CA GLN A 41 0.64 4.52 9.01
C GLN A 41 -0.37 3.59 8.35
N GLY A 42 -1.65 3.76 8.71
CA GLY A 42 -2.80 3.13 8.07
C GLY A 42 -3.06 1.67 8.46
N PRO A 43 -4.33 1.26 8.66
CA PRO A 43 -4.70 -0.10 9.07
C PRO A 43 -4.63 -1.14 7.95
N ASP A 44 -4.26 -0.73 6.73
CA ASP A 44 -4.15 -1.54 5.52
C ASP A 44 -2.70 -1.55 4.96
N GLY A 45 -1.74 -1.15 5.80
CA GLY A 45 -0.34 -0.91 5.46
C GLY A 45 0.60 -2.09 5.76
N PRO A 46 1.85 -1.84 6.18
CA PRO A 46 2.37 -0.58 6.71
C PRO A 46 2.65 0.48 5.63
N TRP A 47 2.14 1.70 5.82
CA TRP A 47 2.41 2.83 4.93
C TRP A 47 3.32 3.88 5.56
N GLN A 48 3.78 4.80 4.73
CA GLN A 48 4.47 6.02 5.15
C GLN A 48 3.76 7.22 4.55
N ALA A 49 3.76 8.33 5.28
CA ALA A 49 3.10 9.57 4.87
C ALA A 49 4.08 10.73 4.93
N VAL A 50 3.73 11.84 4.30
CA VAL A 50 4.50 13.09 4.35
C VAL A 50 4.15 13.82 5.64
N LEU A 51 5.16 14.32 6.35
CA LEU A 51 4.96 15.18 7.51
C LEU A 51 4.78 16.63 7.06
N ALA A 52 3.78 17.31 7.62
CA ALA A 52 3.55 18.73 7.42
C ALA A 52 3.11 19.42 8.70
N HIS A 53 3.24 20.74 8.75
CA HIS A 53 2.65 21.56 9.81
C HIS A 53 1.59 22.48 9.21
N VAL A 54 0.44 22.56 9.86
CA VAL A 54 -0.69 23.41 9.46
C VAL A 54 -0.90 24.49 10.51
N GLY A 55 -1.17 25.72 10.06
CA GLY A 55 -1.54 26.83 10.93
C GLY A 55 -0.48 27.92 11.01
N THR A 56 -0.84 29.00 11.71
CA THR A 56 -0.02 30.20 11.84
C THR A 56 1.26 29.98 12.66
N PRO A 57 2.33 30.78 12.42
CA PRO A 57 3.55 30.73 13.23
C PRO A 57 3.26 30.91 14.73
N GLY A 58 3.71 29.96 15.55
CA GLY A 58 3.45 29.95 17.00
C GLY A 58 2.27 29.08 17.46
N ASN A 59 1.40 28.65 16.54
CA ASN A 59 0.31 27.71 16.81
C ASN A 59 0.14 26.71 15.64
N GLN A 60 1.21 25.95 15.37
CA GLN A 60 1.23 24.97 14.29
C GLN A 60 0.86 23.56 14.79
N THR A 61 -0.02 22.89 14.06
CA THR A 61 -0.37 21.48 14.28
C THR A 61 0.39 20.58 13.32
N ARG A 62 1.05 19.54 13.84
CA ARG A 62 1.68 18.52 12.98
C ARG A 62 0.63 17.56 12.44
N VAL A 63 0.73 17.23 11.16
CA VAL A 63 -0.15 16.29 10.46
C VAL A 63 0.66 15.37 9.56
N ALA A 64 0.13 14.17 9.33
CA ALA A 64 0.64 13.21 8.36
C ALA A 64 -0.32 13.14 7.17
N LEU A 65 0.21 13.22 5.95
CA LEU A 65 -0.58 13.37 4.73
C LEU A 65 -0.09 12.39 3.65
N TYR A 66 -1.03 11.68 3.01
CA TYR A 66 -0.71 10.91 1.81
C TYR A 66 -0.64 11.84 0.58
N PRO A 67 0.41 11.74 -0.25
CA PRO A 67 0.48 12.47 -1.51
C PRO A 67 -0.73 12.18 -2.41
N ALA A 68 -1.36 13.21 -2.94
CA ALA A 68 -2.53 13.10 -3.81
C ALA A 68 -2.39 13.97 -5.05
N VAL A 69 -2.80 13.43 -6.20
CA VAL A 69 -2.97 14.22 -7.43
C VAL A 69 -4.31 14.96 -7.37
N HIS A 70 -4.43 15.85 -6.39
CA HIS A 70 -5.60 16.68 -6.11
C HIS A 70 -5.15 18.10 -5.76
N TYR A 71 -6.02 19.11 -5.92
CA TYR A 71 -5.61 20.51 -5.76
C TYR A 71 -5.62 21.00 -4.32
N SER A 72 -6.49 20.46 -3.46
CA SER A 72 -6.55 20.79 -2.04
C SER A 72 -6.03 19.65 -1.18
N SER A 73 -5.37 20.03 -0.09
CA SER A 73 -5.07 19.10 1.00
C SER A 73 -6.28 18.97 1.92
N GLU A 74 -6.48 17.80 2.49
CA GLU A 74 -7.56 17.53 3.44
C GLU A 74 -7.04 16.96 4.74
N ILE A 75 -7.59 17.44 5.86
CA ILE A 75 -7.19 17.03 7.21
C ILE A 75 -8.41 16.84 8.10
N LEU A 76 -8.31 15.89 9.02
CA LEU A 76 -9.30 15.74 10.09
C LEU A 76 -9.15 16.88 11.11
N GLY A 77 -10.19 17.69 11.25
CA GLY A 77 -10.27 18.78 12.21
C GLY A 77 -10.60 18.30 13.62
N ALA A 78 -10.41 19.17 14.61
CA ALA A 78 -10.68 18.87 16.02
C ALA A 78 -12.12 18.40 16.28
N ALA A 79 -13.10 18.96 15.57
CA ALA A 79 -14.51 18.54 15.65
C ALA A 79 -14.73 17.07 15.23
N GLY A 80 -13.91 16.56 14.31
CA GLY A 80 -13.94 15.16 13.85
C GLY A 80 -13.03 14.22 14.64
N GLY A 81 -12.44 14.68 15.75
CA GLY A 81 -11.47 13.90 16.54
C GLY A 81 -10.02 14.01 16.06
N GLY A 82 -9.74 14.94 15.13
CA GLY A 82 -8.39 15.32 14.74
C GLY A 82 -7.74 16.31 15.71
N ARG A 83 -6.61 16.89 15.30
CA ARG A 83 -5.82 17.80 16.16
C ARG A 83 -5.86 19.26 15.75
N TYR A 84 -6.14 19.51 14.47
CA TYR A 84 -6.09 20.85 13.93
C TYR A 84 -7.40 21.57 14.23
N ASN A 85 -7.29 22.72 14.88
CA ASN A 85 -8.39 23.66 15.06
C ASN A 85 -8.05 24.93 14.27
N PRO A 86 -8.85 25.30 13.25
CA PRO A 86 -8.61 26.54 12.51
C PRO A 86 -8.76 27.74 13.45
N VAL A 87 -7.74 28.60 13.53
CA VAL A 87 -7.73 29.82 14.36
C VAL A 87 -7.44 31.02 13.47
N GLY A 88 -8.42 31.93 13.35
CA GLY A 88 -8.21 33.25 12.75
C GLY A 88 -8.08 33.30 11.22
N SER A 89 -8.30 32.20 10.50
CA SER A 89 -8.41 32.21 9.04
C SER A 89 -9.80 32.76 8.65
N GLY A 90 -9.84 33.88 7.92
CA GLY A 90 -11.07 34.31 7.26
C GLY A 90 -11.56 33.22 6.30
N PRO A 91 -12.87 33.17 5.97
CA PRO A 91 -13.36 32.23 4.96
C PRO A 91 -12.50 32.37 3.70
N GLY A 92 -11.91 31.27 3.24
CA GLY A 92 -11.09 31.29 2.04
C GLY A 92 -11.88 31.87 0.87
N PRO A 93 -11.25 32.61 -0.05
CA PRO A 93 -11.98 33.13 -1.20
C PRO A 93 -12.41 31.94 -2.07
N GLY A 94 -13.73 31.76 -2.21
CA GLY A 94 -14.40 30.70 -2.98
C GLY A 94 -15.81 30.42 -2.42
N PRO A 95 -16.86 30.27 -3.27
CA PRO A 95 -18.21 30.01 -2.79
C PRO A 95 -18.34 28.53 -2.44
N GLY A 96 -18.43 28.23 -1.16
CA GLY A 96 -19.00 26.99 -0.66
C GLY A 96 -19.74 27.34 0.63
N PRO A 97 -21.08 27.20 0.71
CA PRO A 97 -21.79 27.43 1.96
C PRO A 97 -21.26 26.49 3.04
N ALA A 98 -21.19 26.99 4.28
CA ALA A 98 -20.63 26.39 5.50
C ALA A 98 -21.27 25.05 5.96
N ASN A 99 -21.91 24.28 5.08
CA ASN A 99 -22.70 23.11 5.45
C ASN A 99 -22.96 22.12 4.29
N GLN A 100 -22.09 22.04 3.28
CA GLN A 100 -22.23 21.00 2.27
C GLN A 100 -21.67 19.66 2.76
N GLN A 101 -22.44 18.59 2.53
CA GLN A 101 -21.88 17.27 2.43
C GLN A 101 -20.94 17.30 1.23
N HIS A 102 -19.65 17.44 1.51
CA HIS A 102 -18.65 17.13 0.51
C HIS A 102 -18.62 15.62 0.43
N ASP A 103 -19.34 15.02 -0.53
CA ASP A 103 -18.85 13.73 -1.02
C ASP A 103 -17.40 14.01 -1.36
N LEU A 104 -16.49 13.36 -0.64
CA LEU A 104 -15.06 13.70 -0.49
C LEU A 104 -14.27 13.92 -1.79
N PHE A 105 -14.95 13.71 -2.90
CA PHE A 105 -14.47 13.28 -4.20
C PHE A 105 -15.59 13.41 -5.26
N GLY A 106 -16.57 14.30 -5.05
CA GLY A 106 -17.79 14.39 -5.88
C GLY A 106 -18.17 15.82 -6.24
N ASP A 107 -17.78 16.26 -7.43
CA ASP A 107 -18.56 17.22 -8.23
C ASP A 107 -18.25 17.06 -9.72
N GLY A 108 -19.04 16.21 -10.38
CA GLY A 108 -19.14 16.13 -11.83
C GLY A 108 -17.90 15.65 -12.60
N LEU A 109 -18.10 15.37 -13.89
CA LEU A 109 -17.08 14.88 -14.83
C LEU A 109 -15.90 15.85 -15.08
N GLN A 110 -15.84 16.96 -14.35
CA GLN A 110 -14.86 18.04 -14.51
C GLN A 110 -13.87 18.16 -13.34
N ASP A 111 -14.20 17.63 -12.14
CA ASP A 111 -13.33 17.53 -10.95
C ASP A 111 -13.24 16.07 -10.49
N TYR A 112 -12.74 15.20 -11.37
CA TYR A 112 -12.76 13.75 -11.21
C TYR A 112 -11.75 13.25 -10.14
N ASP A 113 -11.98 13.51 -8.86
CA ASP A 113 -11.09 13.04 -7.79
C ASP A 113 -11.33 11.53 -7.52
N ALA A 114 -10.53 10.71 -8.21
CA ALA A 114 -10.78 9.30 -8.44
C ALA A 114 -10.77 8.41 -7.18
N ALA A 115 -10.36 8.90 -6.00
CA ALA A 115 -10.18 8.03 -4.83
C ALA A 115 -11.48 7.55 -4.17
N SER A 116 -12.61 8.29 -4.19
CA SER A 116 -13.90 7.78 -3.62
C SER A 116 -14.43 6.54 -4.31
N THR A 117 -14.12 6.39 -5.60
CA THR A 117 -14.59 5.24 -6.37
C THR A 117 -13.89 3.96 -5.93
N PHE A 118 -12.71 4.07 -5.29
CA PHE A 118 -11.86 2.95 -4.87
C PHE A 118 -11.71 2.84 -3.34
N ILE A 119 -12.02 3.91 -2.61
CA ILE A 119 -12.09 3.94 -1.15
C ILE A 119 -13.50 4.42 -0.79
N PRO A 120 -14.30 3.62 -0.08
CA PRO A 120 -15.67 3.98 0.29
C PRO A 120 -15.67 4.98 1.47
N ALA A 121 -15.03 6.12 1.26
CA ALA A 121 -14.85 7.17 2.23
C ALA A 121 -15.91 8.27 2.05
N THR A 122 -16.42 8.79 3.16
CA THR A 122 -17.24 10.01 3.19
C THR A 122 -16.66 11.01 4.19
N SER A 123 -16.80 12.29 3.92
CA SER A 123 -16.40 13.36 4.84
C SER A 123 -17.40 14.49 4.78
N ARG A 124 -17.36 15.34 5.78
CA ARG A 124 -18.02 16.63 5.78
C ARG A 124 -17.08 17.59 6.47
N GLY A 125 -16.95 18.79 5.95
CA GLY A 125 -16.00 19.77 6.45
C GLY A 125 -16.18 21.14 5.83
N GLU A 126 -15.27 22.04 6.17
CA GLU A 126 -15.22 23.40 5.62
C GLU A 126 -13.85 23.64 4.98
N LYS A 127 -13.80 24.52 3.97
CA LYS A 127 -12.56 24.93 3.32
C LYS A 127 -11.98 26.16 4.03
N PHE A 128 -10.72 26.08 4.40
CA PHE A 128 -9.94 27.16 5.00
C PHE A 128 -8.79 27.56 4.08
N PHE A 129 -8.37 28.81 4.22
CA PHE A 129 -7.11 29.29 3.67
C PHE A 129 -6.12 29.45 4.82
N ASP A 130 -5.10 28.60 4.86
CA ASP A 130 -4.12 28.62 5.94
C ASP A 130 -2.72 28.20 5.45
N LEU A 131 -1.74 28.46 6.31
CA LEU A 131 -0.34 28.19 6.07
C LEU A 131 -0.05 26.69 6.23
N LEU A 132 0.42 26.08 5.15
CA LEU A 132 1.06 24.77 5.16
C LEU A 132 2.57 24.97 5.15
N THR A 133 3.25 24.47 6.18
CA THR A 133 4.71 24.39 6.26
C THR A 133 5.14 22.95 6.01
N LEU A 134 6.09 22.76 5.10
CA LEU A 134 6.58 21.47 4.67
C LEU A 134 8.00 21.26 5.19
N PRO A 135 8.20 20.47 6.26
CA PRO A 135 9.51 19.97 6.61
C PRO A 135 10.22 19.39 5.38
N ALA A 136 11.43 19.87 5.11
CA ALA A 136 12.23 19.45 3.97
C ALA A 136 13.68 19.13 4.36
N LEU A 137 14.29 18.16 3.68
CA LEU A 137 15.71 17.80 3.82
C LEU A 137 16.58 18.88 3.16
N GLY A 138 17.72 19.24 3.76
CA GLY A 138 18.71 20.15 3.14
C GLY A 138 19.11 21.41 3.92
N GLY A 139 18.78 21.53 5.21
CA GLY A 139 19.37 22.55 6.10
C GLY A 139 18.87 23.99 5.94
N GLY A 140 17.87 24.25 5.10
CA GLY A 140 17.23 25.56 4.93
C GLY A 140 15.91 25.72 5.70
N PRO A 141 15.32 26.92 5.70
CA PRO A 141 13.98 27.12 6.26
C PRO A 141 12.95 26.28 5.49
N TYR A 142 12.06 25.63 6.22
CA TYR A 142 11.01 24.81 5.63
C TYR A 142 10.14 25.60 4.64
N PRO A 143 9.90 25.09 3.42
CA PRO A 143 8.99 25.70 2.46
C PRO A 143 7.61 25.90 3.08
N LYS A 144 7.00 27.04 2.76
CA LYS A 144 5.69 27.43 3.26
C LYS A 144 4.84 27.97 2.13
N ALA A 145 3.57 27.62 2.13
CA ALA A 145 2.59 28.16 1.21
C ALA A 145 1.27 28.34 1.94
N ASN A 146 0.59 29.46 1.67
CA ASN A 146 -0.82 29.54 2.02
C ASN A 146 -1.60 28.73 0.98
N THR A 147 -2.30 27.70 1.42
CA THR A 147 -2.97 26.74 0.54
C THR A 147 -4.41 26.57 0.97
N THR A 148 -5.24 26.12 0.04
CA THR A 148 -6.58 25.65 0.39
C THR A 148 -6.50 24.33 1.15
N LEU A 149 -7.17 24.30 2.31
CA LEU A 149 -7.28 23.16 3.20
C LEU A 149 -8.75 22.81 3.41
N SER A 150 -9.13 21.59 3.06
CA SER A 150 -10.41 21.03 3.50
C SER A 150 -10.23 20.48 4.90
N VAL A 151 -11.03 20.97 5.85
CA VAL A 151 -10.95 20.55 7.26
C VAL A 151 -12.21 19.78 7.59
N ALA A 152 -12.07 18.46 7.65
CA ALA A 152 -13.15 17.53 7.92
C ALA A 152 -13.60 17.64 9.38
N SER A 153 -14.89 17.94 9.60
CA SER A 153 -15.57 17.79 10.89
C SER A 153 -16.10 16.37 11.09
N ASN A 154 -16.21 15.58 10.02
CA ASN A 154 -16.50 14.15 10.06
C ASN A 154 -15.75 13.47 8.92
N TRP A 155 -15.21 12.27 9.15
CA TRP A 155 -14.59 11.43 8.12
C TRP A 155 -14.80 9.96 8.49
N SER A 156 -15.36 9.18 7.56
CA SER A 156 -15.59 7.75 7.74
C SER A 156 -15.18 6.97 6.50
N VAL A 157 -14.70 5.74 6.70
CA VAL A 157 -14.46 4.74 5.66
C VAL A 157 -15.33 3.53 5.99
N ALA A 158 -16.20 3.14 5.06
CA ALA A 158 -17.13 2.05 5.27
C ALA A 158 -16.45 0.67 5.17
N LEU A 159 -16.93 -0.26 5.98
CA LEU A 159 -16.58 -1.68 5.97
C LEU A 159 -17.81 -2.52 5.55
N HIS A 160 -17.59 -3.73 5.06
CA HIS A 160 -18.65 -4.63 4.58
C HIS A 160 -19.58 -5.09 5.70
N SER A 161 -19.09 -5.14 6.94
CA SER A 161 -19.89 -5.35 8.15
C SER A 161 -20.97 -4.29 8.38
N GLY A 162 -20.96 -3.18 7.62
CA GLY A 162 -21.81 -2.01 7.84
C GLY A 162 -21.27 -1.05 8.90
N SER A 163 -20.17 -1.39 9.58
CA SER A 163 -19.44 -0.45 10.43
C SER A 163 -18.56 0.48 9.58
N SER A 164 -18.01 1.52 10.22
CA SER A 164 -17.05 2.42 9.59
C SER A 164 -15.96 2.81 10.58
N TYR A 165 -14.85 3.34 10.08
CA TYR A 165 -13.80 3.92 10.91
C TYR A 165 -13.36 5.28 10.38
N THR A 166 -12.83 6.11 11.28
CA THR A 166 -12.32 7.44 10.93
C THR A 166 -10.84 7.36 10.53
N PRO A 167 -10.48 7.80 9.30
CA PRO A 167 -9.08 7.93 8.90
C PRO A 167 -8.33 8.93 9.77
N LYS A 168 -7.07 8.63 10.08
CA LYS A 168 -6.18 9.51 10.86
C LYS A 168 -5.18 10.28 10.00
N ILE A 169 -5.01 9.86 8.75
CA ILE A 169 -4.03 10.42 7.82
C ILE A 169 -4.79 11.22 6.78
N GLY A 170 -4.39 12.47 6.60
CA GLY A 170 -4.99 13.37 5.62
C GLY A 170 -4.44 13.16 4.22
N THR A 171 -4.77 14.08 3.33
CA THR A 171 -4.29 14.12 1.94
C THR A 171 -3.43 15.37 1.73
N LEU A 172 -2.38 15.25 0.93
CA LEU A 172 -1.54 16.37 0.49
C LEU A 172 -1.86 16.64 -0.98
N GLY A 173 -2.52 17.76 -1.26
CA GLY A 173 -2.83 18.18 -2.63
C GLY A 173 -1.58 18.65 -3.38
N LEU A 174 -1.28 18.00 -4.52
CA LEU A 174 -0.11 18.27 -5.36
C LEU A 174 -0.46 18.70 -6.79
N SER A 175 -1.74 18.78 -7.15
CA SER A 175 -2.18 19.17 -8.49
C SER A 175 -2.54 20.66 -8.56
N PRO A 176 -2.41 21.31 -9.73
CA PRO A 176 -3.11 22.56 -9.98
C PRO A 176 -4.64 22.34 -10.11
N VAL A 177 -5.44 23.38 -10.28
CA VAL A 177 -6.88 23.31 -10.60
C VAL A 177 -7.08 23.19 -12.11
N VAL A 178 -7.95 22.26 -12.54
CA VAL A 178 -8.20 21.94 -13.96
C VAL A 178 -9.05 23.00 -14.67
N ASN A 179 -10.00 23.64 -13.96
CA ASN A 179 -10.98 24.53 -14.57
C ASN A 179 -10.99 25.92 -13.92
N LYS A 180 -10.29 26.87 -14.55
CA LYS A 180 -10.35 28.30 -14.16
C LYS A 180 -11.68 28.99 -14.52
N GLN A 181 -12.63 28.26 -15.13
CA GLN A 181 -13.90 28.81 -15.64
C GLN A 181 -14.99 28.82 -14.56
N ALA A 182 -14.96 29.83 -13.71
CA ALA A 182 -16.09 30.49 -13.08
C ALA A 182 -15.50 31.64 -12.26
N GLY A 183 -16.18 32.77 -12.12
CA GLY A 183 -15.79 33.90 -11.26
C GLY A 183 -15.73 33.58 -9.75
N ASN A 184 -15.50 32.32 -9.42
CA ASN A 184 -15.26 31.79 -8.09
C ASN A 184 -13.75 31.85 -7.88
N ALA A 185 -13.31 32.55 -6.84
CA ALA A 185 -11.89 32.56 -6.50
C ALA A 185 -11.42 31.11 -6.29
N HIS A 186 -10.58 30.63 -7.20
CA HIS A 186 -9.97 29.32 -7.09
C HIS A 186 -8.98 29.37 -5.94
N GLY A 187 -9.06 28.38 -5.05
CA GLY A 187 -8.18 28.23 -3.91
C GLY A 187 -6.69 28.27 -4.29
N ALA A 188 -5.80 28.60 -3.34
CA ALA A 188 -4.37 28.58 -3.65
C ALA A 188 -3.83 27.16 -3.60
N GLU A 189 -3.21 26.73 -4.70
CA GLU A 189 -2.62 25.40 -4.85
C GLU A 189 -1.18 25.40 -4.32
N LEU A 190 -0.79 24.36 -3.58
CA LEU A 190 0.51 24.27 -2.94
C LEU A 190 1.69 24.44 -3.92
N ILE A 191 1.73 23.63 -4.97
CA ILE A 191 2.84 23.64 -5.95
C ILE A 191 2.86 24.97 -6.72
N HIS A 192 1.69 25.51 -7.08
CA HIS A 192 1.60 26.81 -7.74
C HIS A 192 2.20 27.93 -6.88
N GLN A 193 1.82 27.99 -5.60
CA GLN A 193 2.30 28.99 -4.65
C GLN A 193 3.82 28.88 -4.46
N LEU A 194 4.34 27.66 -4.29
CA LEU A 194 5.78 27.44 -4.15
C LEU A 194 6.55 27.89 -5.40
N LYS A 195 6.03 27.61 -6.61
CA LYS A 195 6.65 28.10 -7.85
C LYS A 195 6.59 29.63 -7.92
N ALA A 196 5.44 30.23 -7.61
CA ALA A 196 5.23 31.68 -7.71
C ALA A 196 6.19 32.49 -6.81
N VAL A 197 6.59 31.92 -5.67
CA VAL A 197 7.60 32.54 -4.78
C VAL A 197 9.04 32.06 -5.05
N GLY A 198 9.28 31.39 -6.17
CA GLY A 198 10.62 30.92 -6.58
C GLY A 198 11.19 29.80 -5.72
N ARG A 199 10.35 29.06 -4.98
CA ARG A 199 10.79 27.96 -4.10
C ARG A 199 10.99 26.64 -4.83
N ILE A 200 10.43 26.49 -6.02
CA ILE A 200 10.62 25.35 -6.93
C ILE A 200 10.68 25.87 -8.38
N PRO A 201 11.43 25.22 -9.28
CA PRO A 201 11.60 25.70 -10.66
C PRO A 201 10.38 25.49 -11.56
N SER A 202 9.52 24.51 -11.25
CA SER A 202 8.34 24.16 -12.06
C SER A 202 7.20 23.62 -11.21
N GLN A 203 5.99 23.56 -11.78
CA GLN A 203 4.85 22.88 -11.20
C GLN A 203 4.97 21.39 -11.47
N SER A 204 5.86 20.73 -10.74
CA SER A 204 6.15 19.31 -10.91
C SER A 204 6.44 18.63 -9.59
N PHE A 205 6.37 17.30 -9.59
CA PHE A 205 6.92 16.49 -8.52
C PHE A 205 7.34 15.11 -9.01
N GLY A 206 8.31 14.52 -8.31
CA GLY A 206 8.70 13.12 -8.40
C GLY A 206 8.37 12.39 -7.12
N LEU A 207 7.75 11.22 -7.23
CA LEU A 207 7.27 10.38 -6.14
C LEU A 207 7.75 8.94 -6.31
N HIS A 208 8.37 8.41 -5.26
CA HIS A 208 8.45 6.98 -5.01
C HIS A 208 8.03 6.76 -3.57
N ILE A 209 6.92 6.04 -3.33
CA ILE A 209 6.39 5.93 -1.97
C ILE A 209 7.30 5.12 -1.06
N GLY A 210 8.17 4.26 -1.61
CA GLY A 210 9.04 3.35 -0.87
C GLY A 210 8.27 2.28 -0.09
N SER A 211 8.96 1.23 0.35
CA SER A 211 8.38 0.19 1.20
C SER A 211 8.70 0.40 2.69
N ALA A 212 7.73 0.89 3.46
CA ALA A 212 7.89 1.04 4.90
C ALA A 212 8.11 -0.32 5.60
N GLY A 213 7.47 -1.38 5.10
CA GLY A 213 7.63 -2.75 5.62
C GLY A 213 9.02 -3.34 5.40
N LEU A 214 9.76 -2.87 4.40
CA LEU A 214 11.14 -3.29 4.11
C LEU A 214 12.19 -2.23 4.50
N GLY A 215 11.78 -1.21 5.27
CA GLY A 215 12.69 -0.15 5.73
C GLY A 215 13.13 0.84 4.65
N GLN A 216 12.51 0.82 3.47
CA GLN A 216 12.80 1.77 2.40
C GLN A 216 11.96 3.04 2.57
N SER A 217 12.61 4.15 2.90
CA SER A 217 11.94 5.45 2.99
C SER A 217 11.41 5.91 1.63
N GLY A 218 10.26 6.60 1.66
CA GLY A 218 9.70 7.28 0.51
C GLY A 218 10.54 8.50 0.08
N SER A 219 10.29 8.97 -1.14
CA SER A 219 10.85 10.19 -1.69
C SER A 219 9.75 10.96 -2.41
N LEU A 220 9.51 12.20 -1.99
CA LEU A 220 8.66 13.15 -2.69
C LEU A 220 9.45 14.44 -2.84
N ILE A 221 9.73 14.82 -4.09
CA ILE A 221 10.48 16.01 -4.45
C ILE A 221 9.57 16.93 -5.24
N LEU A 222 9.38 18.17 -4.78
CA LEU A 222 8.64 19.20 -5.51
C LEU A 222 9.61 19.99 -6.40
N GLY A 223 9.21 20.26 -7.64
CA GLY A 223 10.03 20.91 -8.66
C GLY A 223 11.10 20.01 -9.30
N GLY A 224 11.08 18.71 -8.99
CA GLY A 224 12.16 17.80 -9.34
C GLY A 224 11.84 16.35 -8.98
N TYR A 225 12.85 15.50 -9.02
CA TYR A 225 12.75 14.08 -8.69
C TYR A 225 14.08 13.50 -8.23
N GLU A 226 14.07 12.26 -7.78
CA GLU A 226 15.26 11.53 -7.38
C GLU A 226 15.61 10.50 -8.46
N GLN A 227 16.69 10.73 -9.21
CA GLN A 227 17.07 9.94 -10.39
C GLN A 227 17.27 8.46 -10.07
N ASN A 228 17.92 8.15 -8.94
CA ASN A 228 18.14 6.77 -8.50
C ASN A 228 16.83 6.04 -8.12
N ARG A 229 15.68 6.74 -8.04
CA ARG A 229 14.37 6.11 -7.86
C ARG A 229 13.68 5.72 -9.17
N ALA A 230 14.20 6.14 -10.32
CA ALA A 230 13.68 5.77 -11.63
C ALA A 230 14.71 4.92 -12.38
N LEU A 231 14.33 3.69 -12.74
CA LEU A 231 15.21 2.73 -13.41
C LEU A 231 14.69 2.40 -14.82
N GLY A 232 15.60 2.36 -15.78
CA GLY A 232 15.34 1.89 -17.14
C GLY A 232 14.48 2.82 -17.97
N ASP A 233 13.66 2.20 -18.82
CA ASP A 233 12.72 2.91 -19.69
C ASP A 233 11.62 3.62 -18.90
N VAL A 234 11.22 4.78 -19.40
CA VAL A 234 10.15 5.61 -18.82
C VAL A 234 8.94 5.60 -19.74
N ALA A 235 7.79 5.22 -19.22
CA ALA A 235 6.52 5.46 -19.90
C ALA A 235 6.13 6.92 -19.72
N VAL A 236 5.97 7.63 -20.84
CA VAL A 236 5.51 9.02 -20.87
C VAL A 236 4.05 9.06 -21.28
N SER A 237 3.21 9.71 -20.48
CA SER A 237 1.78 9.92 -20.76
C SER A 237 1.45 11.40 -20.71
N ASN A 238 0.44 11.82 -21.47
CA ASN A 238 -0.09 13.18 -21.37
C ASN A 238 -0.97 13.30 -20.12
N ILE A 239 -0.82 14.40 -19.39
CA ILE A 239 -1.69 14.77 -18.28
C ILE A 239 -2.96 15.39 -18.88
N ASN A 240 -4.12 14.80 -18.59
CA ASN A 240 -5.41 15.32 -19.01
C ASN A 240 -6.29 15.52 -17.79
N ASN A 241 -6.84 16.72 -17.62
CA ASN A 241 -7.57 17.12 -16.42
C ASN A 241 -6.79 16.81 -15.13
N ASN A 242 -5.48 17.11 -15.15
CA ASN A 242 -4.54 16.83 -14.06
C ASN A 242 -4.33 15.36 -13.66
N PHE A 243 -4.88 14.40 -14.40
CA PHE A 243 -4.61 12.97 -14.18
C PHE A 243 -3.62 12.41 -15.19
N ALA A 244 -2.62 11.69 -14.67
CA ALA A 244 -1.79 10.79 -15.45
C ALA A 244 -2.61 9.55 -15.82
N ARG A 245 -2.95 9.42 -17.11
CA ARG A 245 -3.64 8.23 -17.64
C ARG A 245 -2.60 7.30 -18.25
N VAL A 246 -2.54 6.07 -17.76
CA VAL A 246 -1.69 5.02 -18.33
C VAL A 246 -2.55 3.84 -18.76
N PHE A 247 -2.15 3.16 -19.84
CA PHE A 247 -2.90 2.04 -20.38
C PHE A 247 -2.23 0.73 -19.99
N LEU A 248 -2.83 -0.01 -19.06
CA LEU A 248 -2.37 -1.34 -18.68
C LEU A 248 -2.78 -2.35 -19.75
N VAL A 249 -1.81 -3.05 -20.34
CA VAL A 249 -2.03 -3.98 -21.46
C VAL A 249 -1.77 -5.44 -21.09
N ASP A 250 -1.02 -5.70 -20.01
CA ASP A 250 -0.73 -7.06 -19.56
C ASP A 250 -0.36 -7.10 -18.08
N LEU A 251 -0.62 -8.25 -17.45
CA LEU A 251 -0.21 -8.62 -16.10
C LEU A 251 0.51 -9.96 -16.19
N GLN A 252 1.71 -10.07 -15.62
CA GLN A 252 2.50 -11.29 -15.72
C GLN A 252 3.06 -11.74 -14.38
N LEU A 253 3.09 -13.05 -14.17
CA LEU A 253 3.87 -13.69 -13.11
C LEU A 253 5.22 -14.10 -13.69
N GLY A 254 6.31 -13.73 -13.02
CA GLY A 254 7.65 -14.04 -13.50
C GLY A 254 8.68 -14.14 -12.38
N ILE A 255 9.91 -14.47 -12.76
CA ILE A 255 11.06 -14.62 -11.85
C ILE A 255 12.20 -13.75 -12.36
N GLN A 256 12.85 -13.00 -11.46
CA GLN A 256 13.99 -12.17 -11.82
C GLN A 256 15.29 -13.01 -11.92
N VAL A 257 15.53 -13.86 -10.93
CA VAL A 257 16.72 -14.74 -10.85
C VAL A 257 16.39 -16.05 -10.13
N GLY A 258 17.03 -17.14 -10.53
CA GLY A 258 16.85 -18.47 -9.94
C GLY A 258 15.59 -19.22 -10.41
N GLY A 259 15.23 -20.25 -9.65
CA GLY A 259 14.10 -21.14 -9.92
C GLY A 259 12.74 -20.56 -9.54
N SER A 260 11.68 -21.24 -10.00
CA SER A 260 10.29 -20.79 -9.80
C SER A 260 9.80 -20.96 -8.36
N PRO A 261 9.16 -19.94 -7.76
CA PRO A 261 8.47 -20.06 -6.48
C PRO A 261 7.04 -20.59 -6.61
N PHE A 262 6.46 -20.60 -7.81
CA PHE A 262 5.07 -20.95 -8.06
C PHE A 262 4.88 -22.48 -8.17
N LEU A 263 3.65 -22.98 -7.94
CA LEU A 263 3.32 -24.40 -8.22
C LEU A 263 3.44 -24.71 -9.70
N ASP A 264 3.04 -23.73 -10.52
CA ASP A 264 3.14 -23.82 -11.96
C ASP A 264 4.61 -23.69 -12.38
N ALA A 265 5.27 -24.84 -12.50
CA ALA A 265 6.67 -24.93 -12.88
C ALA A 265 6.96 -24.43 -14.30
N SER A 266 5.93 -24.14 -15.11
CA SER A 266 6.12 -23.51 -16.43
C SER A 266 6.48 -22.03 -16.32
N ILE A 267 6.15 -21.38 -15.19
CA ILE A 267 6.56 -20.00 -14.92
C ILE A 267 8.05 -20.03 -14.61
N THR A 268 8.88 -19.53 -15.52
CA THR A 268 10.34 -19.50 -15.39
C THR A 268 10.87 -18.09 -15.68
N LYS A 269 12.15 -17.85 -15.39
CA LYS A 269 12.82 -16.58 -15.71
C LYS A 269 12.68 -16.19 -17.19
N THR A 270 12.73 -17.17 -18.10
CA THR A 270 12.65 -16.96 -19.55
C THR A 270 11.23 -17.11 -20.11
N GLN A 271 10.28 -17.58 -19.30
CA GLN A 271 8.87 -17.76 -19.68
C GLN A 271 7.97 -17.21 -18.56
N PRO A 272 7.84 -15.87 -18.44
CA PRO A 272 6.81 -15.28 -17.60
C PRO A 272 5.42 -15.63 -18.15
N LYS A 273 4.45 -15.79 -17.25
CA LYS A 273 3.08 -16.17 -17.59
C LYS A 273 2.16 -14.97 -17.52
N SER A 274 1.51 -14.63 -18.64
CA SER A 274 0.41 -13.66 -18.63
C SER A 274 -0.79 -14.23 -17.86
N VAL A 275 -1.34 -13.39 -16.99
CA VAL A 275 -2.56 -13.62 -16.21
C VAL A 275 -3.61 -12.54 -16.51
N TRP A 276 -3.38 -11.72 -17.54
CA TRP A 276 -4.27 -10.64 -17.96
C TRP A 276 -5.60 -11.18 -18.49
N GLN A 277 -6.69 -10.76 -17.87
CA GLN A 277 -8.05 -10.99 -18.35
C GLN A 277 -8.60 -9.77 -19.11
N GLY A 278 -8.05 -8.59 -18.82
CA GLY A 278 -8.49 -7.33 -19.40
C GLY A 278 -9.83 -6.83 -18.89
N PRO A 279 -10.21 -5.61 -19.31
CA PRO A 279 -11.56 -5.10 -19.11
C PRO A 279 -12.54 -5.79 -20.05
N THR A 280 -13.74 -6.09 -19.54
CA THR A 280 -14.82 -6.71 -20.32
C THR A 280 -15.88 -5.68 -20.73
N GLY A 281 -16.73 -6.04 -21.69
CA GLY A 281 -17.86 -5.21 -22.12
C GLY A 281 -17.46 -3.86 -22.71
N SER A 282 -18.30 -2.84 -22.49
CA SER A 282 -18.09 -1.48 -23.02
C SER A 282 -16.81 -0.81 -22.49
N ALA A 283 -16.34 -1.21 -21.30
CA ALA A 283 -15.12 -0.67 -20.72
C ALA A 283 -13.86 -1.04 -21.52
N GLY A 284 -13.83 -2.23 -22.14
CA GLY A 284 -12.72 -2.62 -23.02
C GLY A 284 -12.72 -1.94 -24.39
N GLU A 285 -13.88 -1.43 -24.83
CA GLU A 285 -14.03 -0.70 -26.09
C GLU A 285 -13.74 0.80 -25.93
N ILE A 286 -14.15 1.40 -24.81
CA ILE A 286 -14.02 2.85 -24.60
C ILE A 286 -12.57 3.30 -24.49
N THR A 287 -11.64 2.42 -24.11
CA THR A 287 -10.21 2.77 -24.00
C THR A 287 -9.63 3.37 -25.29
N LYS A 288 -10.14 2.97 -26.47
CA LYS A 288 -9.73 3.54 -27.76
C LYS A 288 -10.07 5.02 -27.89
N SER A 289 -11.19 5.49 -27.32
CA SER A 289 -11.54 6.92 -27.35
C SER A 289 -10.61 7.77 -26.49
N PHE A 290 -9.83 7.14 -25.61
CA PHE A 290 -8.83 7.80 -24.77
C PHE A 290 -7.40 7.66 -25.32
N GLY A 291 -7.20 6.98 -26.45
CA GLY A 291 -5.90 6.79 -27.08
C GLY A 291 -5.19 5.48 -26.71
N GLY A 292 -5.82 4.60 -25.92
CA GLY A 292 -5.28 3.28 -25.61
C GLY A 292 -5.67 2.22 -26.63
N SER A 293 -5.03 1.05 -26.57
CA SER A 293 -5.37 -0.09 -27.42
C SER A 293 -6.63 -0.83 -26.92
N ARG A 294 -7.33 -1.52 -27.82
CA ARG A 294 -8.50 -2.34 -27.45
C ARG A 294 -8.07 -3.44 -26.48
N GLY A 295 -8.85 -3.65 -25.41
CA GLY A 295 -8.52 -4.63 -24.37
C GLY A 295 -7.47 -4.17 -23.36
N SER A 296 -7.00 -2.92 -23.44
CA SER A 296 -6.21 -2.28 -22.38
C SER A 296 -7.13 -1.58 -21.37
N ALA A 297 -6.69 -1.51 -20.12
CA ALA A 297 -7.39 -0.80 -19.06
C ALA A 297 -6.83 0.60 -18.85
N ILE A 298 -7.72 1.58 -18.70
CA ILE A 298 -7.34 2.94 -18.30
C ILE A 298 -7.05 2.92 -16.80
N MET A 299 -5.79 3.16 -16.43
CA MET A 299 -5.36 3.23 -15.04
C MET A 299 -5.05 4.67 -14.65
N THR A 300 -5.52 5.05 -13.46
CA THR A 300 -5.07 6.23 -12.73
C THR A 300 -4.03 5.82 -11.68
N LEU A 301 -3.08 6.71 -11.39
CA LEU A 301 -2.03 6.48 -10.40
C LEU A 301 -2.27 7.43 -9.22
N ASN A 302 -2.58 6.91 -8.04
CA ASN A 302 -2.90 7.77 -6.89
C ASN A 302 -2.53 7.12 -5.56
N ALA A 303 -1.59 7.73 -4.83
CA ALA A 303 -1.13 7.24 -3.53
C ALA A 303 -2.16 7.41 -2.40
N LEU A 304 -3.33 8.01 -2.65
CA LEU A 304 -4.46 7.98 -1.71
C LEU A 304 -5.05 6.59 -1.53
N SER A 305 -5.06 5.79 -2.59
CA SER A 305 -5.61 4.44 -2.55
C SER A 305 -4.59 3.44 -2.01
N PRO A 306 -4.96 2.56 -1.07
CA PRO A 306 -4.02 1.57 -0.51
C PRO A 306 -3.66 0.46 -1.52
N SER A 307 -4.64 0.01 -2.29
CA SER A 307 -4.60 -1.26 -3.01
C SER A 307 -4.34 -1.10 -4.52
N ILE A 308 -4.27 -2.23 -5.22
CA ILE A 308 -4.26 -2.34 -6.68
C ILE A 308 -5.70 -2.68 -7.10
N TYR A 309 -6.39 -1.75 -7.76
CA TYR A 309 -7.77 -1.93 -8.18
C TYR A 309 -7.78 -2.28 -9.65
N LEU A 310 -8.26 -3.47 -10.01
CA LEU A 310 -8.19 -4.00 -11.38
C LEU A 310 -9.58 -4.34 -11.94
N PRO A 311 -9.71 -4.47 -13.28
CA PRO A 311 -10.93 -5.00 -13.88
C PRO A 311 -11.26 -6.39 -13.33
N ALA A 312 -12.56 -6.66 -13.18
CA ALA A 312 -13.06 -7.95 -12.71
C ALA A 312 -12.36 -9.14 -13.40
N GLY A 313 -11.98 -10.14 -12.60
CA GLY A 313 -11.32 -11.36 -13.07
C GLY A 313 -9.79 -11.31 -13.04
N ASN A 314 -9.17 -10.12 -13.04
CA ASN A 314 -7.70 -10.02 -13.06
C ASN A 314 -7.08 -10.38 -11.70
N CYS A 315 -7.66 -9.92 -10.58
CA CYS A 315 -7.16 -10.28 -9.26
C CYS A 315 -7.34 -11.78 -8.99
N GLU A 316 -8.45 -12.36 -9.44
CA GLU A 316 -8.76 -13.77 -9.33
C GLU A 316 -7.80 -14.63 -10.16
N ALA A 317 -7.48 -14.20 -11.39
CA ALA A 317 -6.50 -14.88 -12.24
C ALA A 317 -5.09 -14.88 -11.61
N ILE A 318 -4.69 -13.80 -10.95
CA ILE A 318 -3.45 -13.76 -10.18
C ILE A 318 -3.53 -14.70 -8.97
N ALA A 319 -4.61 -14.61 -8.19
CA ALA A 319 -4.81 -15.36 -6.96
C ALA A 319 -4.78 -16.88 -7.15
N GLN A 320 -5.16 -17.40 -8.33
CA GLN A 320 -5.04 -18.82 -8.68
C GLN A 320 -3.60 -19.38 -8.58
N HIS A 321 -2.59 -18.51 -8.60
CA HIS A 321 -1.19 -18.87 -8.52
C HIS A 321 -0.56 -18.60 -7.15
N LEU A 322 -1.35 -18.12 -6.19
CA LEU A 322 -0.87 -17.70 -4.87
C LEU A 322 -1.62 -18.48 -3.77
N PRO A 323 -0.96 -18.81 -2.64
CA PRO A 323 -1.62 -19.36 -1.46
C PRO A 323 -2.41 -18.27 -0.72
N VAL A 324 -3.47 -17.76 -1.34
CA VAL A 324 -4.38 -16.76 -0.76
C VAL A 324 -5.80 -17.30 -0.67
N ILE A 325 -6.53 -16.81 0.32
CA ILE A 325 -7.93 -17.17 0.59
C ILE A 325 -8.77 -15.91 0.44
N TRP A 326 -9.81 -15.99 -0.39
CA TRP A 326 -10.75 -14.89 -0.54
C TRP A 326 -11.62 -14.72 0.71
N ARG A 327 -11.71 -13.48 1.19
CA ARG A 327 -12.55 -13.06 2.32
C ARG A 327 -13.40 -11.86 1.90
N GLY A 328 -14.58 -12.17 1.35
CA GLY A 328 -15.55 -11.16 0.90
C GLY A 328 -16.24 -10.40 2.05
N ASP A 329 -16.13 -10.92 3.26
CA ASP A 329 -16.68 -10.33 4.49
C ASP A 329 -15.81 -9.20 5.08
N LEU A 330 -14.59 -9.03 4.59
CA LEU A 330 -13.61 -8.04 5.07
C LEU A 330 -13.51 -6.82 4.13
N GLY A 331 -13.25 -5.63 4.68
CA GLY A 331 -13.15 -4.41 3.87
C GLY A 331 -14.45 -4.08 3.17
N TYR A 332 -14.45 -3.27 2.10
CA TYR A 332 -15.68 -3.02 1.31
C TYR A 332 -15.72 -3.86 0.03
N TYR A 333 -14.55 -4.06 -0.59
CA TYR A 333 -14.40 -4.85 -1.81
C TYR A 333 -13.99 -6.31 -1.55
N GLY A 334 -13.86 -6.75 -0.30
CA GLY A 334 -13.22 -8.04 0.03
C GLY A 334 -11.69 -7.97 0.01
N TYR A 335 -11.04 -8.99 0.59
CA TYR A 335 -9.58 -9.12 0.60
C TYR A 335 -9.12 -10.54 0.26
N PHE A 336 -7.97 -10.66 -0.40
CA PHE A 336 -7.21 -11.91 -0.52
C PHE A 336 -6.23 -12.03 0.65
N ILE A 337 -6.51 -12.91 1.60
CA ILE A 337 -5.68 -13.13 2.80
C ILE A 337 -4.62 -14.19 2.50
N TRP A 338 -3.36 -13.91 2.81
CA TRP A 338 -2.29 -14.90 2.69
C TRP A 338 -2.50 -16.06 3.66
N ASN A 339 -2.39 -17.29 3.16
CA ASN A 339 -2.37 -18.48 4.01
C ASN A 339 -0.94 -18.69 4.53
N GLU A 340 -0.62 -18.09 5.67
CA GLU A 340 0.74 -18.15 6.25
C GLU A 340 1.16 -19.54 6.70
N SER A 341 0.23 -20.50 6.80
CA SER A 341 0.52 -21.91 7.10
C SER A 341 0.91 -22.72 5.86
N ASP A 342 0.67 -22.18 4.66
CA ASP A 342 1.07 -22.83 3.41
C ASP A 342 2.58 -22.69 3.18
N ALA A 343 3.27 -23.80 2.92
CA ALA A 343 4.72 -23.79 2.66
C ALA A 343 5.10 -22.92 1.45
N GLN A 344 4.16 -22.66 0.53
CA GLN A 344 4.37 -21.78 -0.61
C GLN A 344 4.39 -20.30 -0.28
N TYR A 345 3.74 -19.88 0.81
CA TYR A 345 3.62 -18.47 1.15
C TYR A 345 5.01 -17.84 1.32
N GLU A 346 5.81 -18.40 2.24
CA GLU A 346 7.18 -17.90 2.49
C GLU A 346 8.09 -18.08 1.27
N ARG A 347 7.89 -19.15 0.49
CA ARG A 347 8.62 -19.38 -0.76
C ARG A 347 8.36 -18.27 -1.78
N ILE A 348 7.12 -17.79 -1.92
CA ILE A 348 6.76 -16.75 -2.87
C ILE A 348 7.20 -15.37 -2.36
N VAL A 349 6.81 -14.98 -1.14
CA VAL A 349 7.03 -13.61 -0.65
C VAL A 349 8.50 -13.27 -0.42
N ARG A 350 9.37 -14.28 -0.21
CA ARG A 350 10.83 -14.08 -0.08
C ARG A 350 11.60 -14.32 -1.37
N SER A 351 10.98 -14.84 -2.42
CA SER A 351 11.71 -15.14 -3.67
C SER A 351 11.92 -13.90 -4.55
N PRO A 352 12.80 -14.01 -5.57
CA PRO A 352 12.84 -13.10 -6.72
C PRO A 352 11.62 -13.16 -7.66
N GLY A 353 10.51 -13.77 -7.24
CA GLY A 353 9.26 -13.79 -7.98
C GLY A 353 8.57 -12.42 -7.96
N TYR A 354 7.94 -12.05 -9.07
CA TYR A 354 7.26 -10.76 -9.21
C TYR A 354 5.90 -10.87 -9.91
N LEU A 355 5.04 -9.90 -9.63
CA LEU A 355 3.91 -9.50 -10.46
C LEU A 355 4.33 -8.31 -11.31
N ALA A 356 4.27 -8.44 -12.64
CA ALA A 356 4.64 -7.40 -13.59
C ALA A 356 3.40 -6.77 -14.21
N PHE A 357 3.46 -5.44 -14.38
CA PHE A 357 2.46 -4.61 -15.02
C PHE A 357 3.08 -4.00 -16.27
N THR A 358 2.51 -4.29 -17.43
CA THR A 358 2.99 -3.71 -18.70
C THR A 358 2.05 -2.60 -19.14
N PHE A 359 2.60 -1.41 -19.31
CA PHE A 359 1.88 -0.22 -19.76
C PHE A 359 2.26 0.14 -21.17
N SER A 360 1.30 0.61 -21.96
CA SER A 360 1.56 1.27 -23.22
C SER A 360 1.60 2.78 -23.01
N ASP A 361 2.69 3.42 -23.43
CA ASP A 361 2.89 4.87 -23.30
C ASP A 361 2.23 5.66 -24.45
N ARG A 362 2.36 6.99 -24.44
CA ARG A 362 1.79 7.86 -25.49
C ARG A 362 2.35 7.61 -26.90
N SER A 363 3.48 6.91 -27.01
CA SER A 363 4.12 6.52 -28.27
C SER A 363 3.84 5.06 -28.65
N ALA A 364 2.94 4.39 -27.93
CA ALA A 364 2.64 2.96 -28.03
C ALA A 364 3.84 2.04 -27.72
N LYS A 365 4.86 2.54 -27.01
CA LYS A 365 5.95 1.73 -26.46
C LYS A 365 5.49 1.07 -25.17
N ASN A 366 5.82 -0.21 -25.01
CA ASN A 366 5.54 -0.94 -23.78
C ASN A 366 6.65 -0.73 -22.75
N VAL A 367 6.25 -0.43 -21.52
CA VAL A 367 7.13 -0.34 -20.34
C VAL A 367 6.58 -1.25 -19.26
N THR A 368 7.43 -2.10 -18.71
CA THR A 368 7.04 -3.09 -17.71
C THR A 368 7.59 -2.71 -16.33
N ILE A 369 6.69 -2.68 -15.34
CA ILE A 369 7.02 -2.44 -13.93
C ILE A 369 6.84 -3.76 -13.17
N LYS A 370 7.89 -4.24 -12.54
CA LYS A 370 7.93 -5.48 -11.75
C LYS A 370 7.79 -5.16 -10.27
N LEU A 371 6.83 -5.81 -9.62
CA LEU A 371 6.62 -5.77 -8.18
C LEU A 371 6.99 -7.11 -7.55
N PRO A 372 8.10 -7.20 -6.82
CA PRO A 372 8.41 -8.38 -6.02
C PRO A 372 7.31 -8.66 -5.00
N PHE A 373 6.99 -9.93 -4.76
CA PHE A 373 5.91 -10.31 -3.83
C PHE A 373 6.14 -9.86 -2.39
N ALA A 374 7.39 -9.57 -2.00
CA ALA A 374 7.73 -8.92 -0.74
C ALA A 374 6.98 -7.58 -0.53
N LEU A 375 6.75 -6.81 -1.61
CA LEU A 375 5.97 -5.56 -1.57
C LEU A 375 4.46 -5.78 -1.44
N LEU A 376 3.99 -6.97 -1.82
CA LEU A 376 2.59 -7.36 -1.89
C LEU A 376 2.17 -8.24 -0.69
N ASN A 377 3.02 -8.31 0.35
CA ASN A 377 2.76 -8.99 1.61
C ASN A 377 2.36 -8.00 2.72
N LEU A 378 1.28 -7.25 2.47
CA LEU A 378 0.80 -6.19 3.36
C LEU A 378 0.02 -6.77 4.54
N LYS A 379 -0.33 -5.92 5.50
CA LYS A 379 -0.94 -6.28 6.78
C LYS A 379 -2.22 -5.48 7.00
N LEU A 380 -3.31 -6.18 7.26
CA LEU A 380 -4.52 -5.59 7.81
C LEU A 380 -4.42 -5.55 9.34
N GLU A 381 -4.88 -4.47 9.94
CA GLU A 381 -4.89 -4.23 11.38
C GLU A 381 -6.25 -3.65 11.82
N PRO A 382 -6.53 -3.59 13.14
CA PRO A 382 -7.69 -2.89 13.64
C PRO A 382 -7.75 -1.45 13.10
N PRO A 383 -8.93 -0.96 12.67
CA PRO A 383 -10.25 -1.55 12.86
C PRO A 383 -10.77 -2.40 11.69
N ILE A 384 -9.96 -2.68 10.66
CA ILE A 384 -10.41 -3.47 9.50
C ILE A 384 -10.59 -4.94 9.90
N VAL A 385 -9.67 -5.44 10.73
CA VAL A 385 -9.66 -6.81 11.26
C VAL A 385 -9.35 -6.77 12.76
N GLU A 386 -9.92 -7.69 13.53
CA GLU A 386 -9.65 -7.75 14.98
C GLU A 386 -8.24 -8.23 15.28
N THR A 387 -7.84 -9.34 14.63
CA THR A 387 -6.49 -9.88 14.69
C THR A 387 -5.76 -9.52 13.40
N PRO A 388 -4.53 -9.00 13.48
CA PRO A 388 -3.82 -8.64 12.26
C PRO A 388 -3.58 -9.82 11.32
N MET A 389 -3.74 -9.59 10.02
CA MET A 389 -3.62 -10.62 8.98
C MET A 389 -2.80 -10.12 7.80
N ARG A 390 -2.00 -10.99 7.20
CA ARG A 390 -1.30 -10.69 5.94
C ARG A 390 -2.24 -10.81 4.76
N TYR A 391 -2.18 -9.86 3.83
CA TYR A 391 -3.04 -9.84 2.65
C TYR A 391 -2.30 -9.44 1.38
N PHE A 392 -2.82 -9.92 0.26
CA PHE A 392 -2.42 -9.54 -1.08
C PHE A 392 -3.30 -8.36 -1.56
N PRO A 393 -2.72 -7.17 -1.81
CA PRO A 393 -3.48 -5.94 -2.06
C PRO A 393 -3.98 -5.84 -3.49
N CYS A 394 -4.92 -6.70 -3.86
CA CYS A 394 -5.61 -6.66 -5.15
C CYS A 394 -7.13 -6.63 -4.93
N ALA A 395 -7.78 -5.57 -5.40
CA ALA A 395 -9.22 -5.40 -5.33
C ALA A 395 -9.84 -5.56 -6.72
N SER A 396 -10.79 -6.50 -6.83
CA SER A 396 -11.55 -6.76 -8.05
C SER A 396 -12.69 -5.76 -8.16
N MET A 397 -12.65 -4.89 -9.17
CA MET A 397 -13.66 -3.86 -9.36
C MET A 397 -14.82 -4.36 -10.22
N GLY A 398 -16.04 -3.93 -9.89
CA GLY A 398 -17.25 -4.32 -10.61
C GLY A 398 -17.24 -3.96 -12.10
N GLN A 399 -18.10 -4.65 -12.88
CA GLN A 399 -18.09 -4.61 -14.35
C GLN A 399 -18.57 -3.30 -14.99
N ASN A 400 -19.15 -2.38 -14.19
CA ASN A 400 -19.66 -1.10 -14.70
C ASN A 400 -18.62 0.03 -14.65
N GLN A 401 -17.38 -0.26 -14.26
CA GLN A 401 -16.29 0.72 -14.22
C GLN A 401 -15.63 0.84 -15.58
N THR A 402 -15.21 2.06 -15.94
CA THR A 402 -14.53 2.36 -17.22
C THR A 402 -13.06 2.73 -17.05
N PHE A 403 -12.60 2.89 -15.81
CA PHE A 403 -11.23 3.15 -15.43
C PHE A 403 -10.96 2.50 -14.07
N TRP A 404 -9.69 2.36 -13.75
CA TRP A 404 -9.19 1.69 -12.55
C TRP A 404 -8.05 2.47 -11.92
N GLN A 405 -7.50 1.96 -10.82
CA GLN A 405 -6.49 2.70 -10.07
C GLN A 405 -5.40 1.82 -9.49
N LEU A 406 -4.17 2.31 -9.60
CA LEU A 406 -3.01 1.74 -8.96
C LEU A 406 -2.61 2.64 -7.80
N GLY A 407 -2.76 2.10 -6.59
CA GLY A 407 -2.51 2.79 -5.34
C GLY A 407 -1.09 2.61 -4.80
N ARG A 408 -0.94 2.87 -3.49
CA ARG A 408 0.31 2.73 -2.73
C ARG A 408 0.96 1.37 -2.93
N ALA A 409 0.18 0.27 -2.91
CA ALA A 409 0.68 -1.07 -3.15
C ALA A 409 1.50 -1.17 -4.45
N PHE A 410 1.01 -0.58 -5.55
CA PHE A 410 1.74 -0.49 -6.82
C PHE A 410 2.92 0.50 -6.74
N LEU A 411 2.67 1.70 -6.20
CA LEU A 411 3.65 2.79 -6.15
C LEU A 411 4.86 2.52 -5.23
N GLN A 412 4.85 1.44 -4.44
CA GLN A 412 6.06 0.93 -3.78
C GLN A 412 7.11 0.44 -4.78
N GLY A 413 6.68 -0.13 -5.91
CA GLY A 413 7.57 -0.66 -6.95
C GLY A 413 7.72 0.26 -8.17
N ALA A 414 7.08 1.44 -8.15
CA ALA A 414 7.04 2.35 -9.28
C ALA A 414 7.46 3.78 -8.89
N PHE A 415 8.21 4.43 -9.78
CA PHE A 415 8.41 5.86 -9.74
C PHE A 415 7.31 6.56 -10.54
N LEU A 416 6.75 7.62 -9.96
CA LEU A 416 5.75 8.48 -10.56
C LEU A 416 6.26 9.93 -10.59
N GLY A 417 6.41 10.50 -11.79
CA GLY A 417 6.70 11.92 -11.96
C GLY A 417 5.54 12.62 -12.67
N LEU A 418 5.19 13.82 -12.25
CA LEU A 418 4.25 14.69 -12.96
C LEU A 418 4.89 16.05 -13.19
N ASN A 419 4.82 16.56 -14.40
CA ASN A 419 5.21 17.91 -14.75
C ASN A 419 4.02 18.63 -15.40
N PHE A 420 3.26 19.38 -14.59
CA PHE A 420 2.05 20.06 -15.02
C PHE A 420 2.33 21.23 -15.98
N ASP A 421 3.52 21.83 -15.95
CA ASP A 421 3.89 22.91 -16.88
C ASP A 421 4.08 22.36 -18.31
N SER A 422 4.75 21.22 -18.45
CA SER A 422 4.92 20.52 -19.74
C SER A 422 3.73 19.62 -20.13
N GLY A 423 2.80 19.36 -19.20
CA GLY A 423 1.63 18.52 -19.43
C GLY A 423 1.94 17.02 -19.57
N VAL A 424 3.04 16.52 -19.01
CA VAL A 424 3.40 15.09 -19.07
C VAL A 424 3.61 14.44 -17.72
N SER A 425 3.37 13.14 -17.66
CA SER A 425 3.69 12.27 -16.53
C SER A 425 4.66 11.18 -16.92
N PHE A 426 5.47 10.75 -15.97
CA PHE A 426 6.53 9.76 -16.08
C PHE A 426 6.22 8.56 -15.18
N LEU A 427 6.29 7.36 -15.72
CA LEU A 427 6.20 6.12 -14.96
C LEU A 427 7.42 5.24 -15.26
N ALA A 428 8.16 4.83 -14.23
CA ALA A 428 9.36 4.01 -14.38
C ALA A 428 9.48 2.99 -13.25
N GLN A 429 10.32 1.97 -13.44
CA GLN A 429 10.60 0.97 -12.42
C GLN A 429 11.29 1.64 -11.22
N ALA A 430 10.81 1.41 -10.00
CA ALA A 430 11.52 1.84 -8.80
C ALA A 430 12.56 0.81 -8.33
N PRO A 431 13.62 1.23 -7.62
CA PRO A 431 14.60 0.33 -7.03
C PRO A 431 14.05 -0.38 -5.78
N GLY A 432 14.74 -1.45 -5.38
CA GLY A 432 14.55 -2.11 -4.10
C GLY A 432 15.13 -1.35 -2.90
N PRO A 433 14.95 -1.90 -1.68
CA PRO A 433 15.28 -1.20 -0.45
C PRO A 433 16.75 -0.80 -0.32
N ASP A 434 17.67 -1.54 -0.96
CA ASP A 434 19.11 -1.29 -0.90
C ASP A 434 19.57 -0.28 -1.97
N SER A 435 18.69 0.63 -2.38
CA SER A 435 18.99 1.67 -3.36
C SER A 435 20.11 2.60 -2.88
N GLU A 436 21.00 2.97 -3.80
CA GLU A 436 22.13 3.86 -3.53
C GLU A 436 21.70 5.30 -3.16
N GLN A 437 22.68 6.14 -2.84
CA GLN A 437 22.50 7.52 -2.35
C GLN A 437 21.59 8.37 -3.26
N SER A 438 20.75 9.19 -2.63
CA SER A 438 19.83 10.13 -3.27
C SER A 438 20.55 11.10 -4.21
N VAL A 439 20.23 11.04 -5.51
CA VAL A 439 20.64 11.99 -6.54
C VAL A 439 19.40 12.75 -7.00
N ALA A 440 19.24 13.96 -6.50
CA ALA A 440 18.07 14.79 -6.79
C ALA A 440 18.33 15.65 -8.04
N GLN A 441 17.34 15.72 -8.92
CA GLN A 441 17.37 16.43 -10.20
C GLN A 441 16.19 17.40 -10.27
N GLU A 442 16.39 18.54 -10.90
CA GLU A 442 15.31 19.47 -11.24
C GLU A 442 14.45 18.90 -12.38
N MET A 443 13.18 19.30 -12.42
CA MET A 443 12.36 19.23 -13.63
C MET A 443 12.09 20.66 -14.08
N GLY A 444 12.52 21.01 -15.29
CA GLY A 444 12.24 22.28 -15.92
C GLY A 444 10.81 22.39 -16.41
N VAL A 445 10.37 23.62 -16.69
CA VAL A 445 9.01 23.92 -17.17
C VAL A 445 8.67 23.28 -18.52
N ASN A 446 9.67 22.93 -19.33
CA ASN A 446 9.52 22.35 -20.66
C ASN A 446 10.00 20.89 -20.74
N ASP A 447 10.35 20.28 -19.61
CA ASP A 447 10.96 18.94 -19.61
C ASP A 447 9.89 17.87 -19.87
N GLU A 448 10.00 17.21 -21.02
CA GLU A 448 9.14 16.08 -21.42
C GLU A 448 9.83 14.71 -21.26
N SER A 449 10.98 14.68 -20.58
CA SER A 449 11.74 13.46 -20.32
C SER A 449 12.52 13.59 -19.02
N ILE A 450 12.86 12.45 -18.40
CA ILE A 450 13.70 12.40 -17.20
C ILE A 450 14.88 11.44 -17.43
N GLN A 451 16.00 11.72 -16.76
CA GLN A 451 17.12 10.80 -16.65
C GLN A 451 16.81 9.68 -15.66
N THR A 452 17.26 8.46 -15.96
CA THR A 452 17.07 7.27 -15.13
C THR A 452 18.38 6.52 -14.93
N ASN A 453 18.43 5.68 -13.90
CA ASN A 453 19.52 4.73 -13.73
C ASN A 453 19.28 3.48 -14.59
N PRO A 454 20.32 2.70 -14.94
CA PRO A 454 20.16 1.50 -15.75
C PRO A 454 19.24 0.46 -15.10
N ILE A 455 18.36 -0.19 -15.89
CA ILE A 455 17.46 -1.24 -15.38
C ILE A 455 18.22 -2.43 -14.76
N SER A 456 19.47 -2.65 -15.17
CA SER A 456 20.33 -3.70 -14.61
C SER A 456 20.66 -3.51 -13.12
N SER A 457 20.48 -2.31 -12.55
CA SER A 457 20.66 -2.10 -11.11
C SER A 457 19.51 -2.64 -10.27
N PHE A 458 18.35 -2.94 -10.86
CA PHE A 458 17.16 -3.40 -10.13
C PHE A 458 17.47 -4.63 -9.26
N GLU A 459 18.09 -5.65 -9.84
CA GLU A 459 18.45 -6.89 -9.13
C GLU A 459 19.37 -6.63 -7.94
N LYS A 460 20.40 -5.79 -8.12
CA LYS A 460 21.34 -5.41 -7.05
C LYS A 460 20.64 -4.75 -5.87
N THR A 461 19.63 -3.91 -6.13
CA THR A 461 18.89 -3.20 -5.05
C THR A 461 17.94 -4.08 -4.24
N TRP A 462 17.77 -5.35 -4.65
CA TRP A 462 16.88 -6.32 -4.01
C TRP A 462 17.61 -7.55 -3.48
N GLU A 463 18.89 -7.72 -3.80
CA GLU A 463 19.66 -8.95 -3.56
C GLU A 463 19.62 -9.39 -2.09
N SER A 464 19.71 -8.46 -1.13
CA SER A 464 19.68 -8.81 0.31
C SER A 464 18.28 -9.14 0.85
N HIS A 465 17.23 -8.90 0.05
CA HIS A 465 15.83 -9.11 0.41
C HIS A 465 15.23 -10.36 -0.26
N TRP A 466 16.00 -11.06 -1.09
CA TRP A 466 15.57 -12.26 -1.80
C TRP A 466 16.27 -13.53 -1.31
N THR A 467 15.50 -14.60 -1.23
CA THR A 467 15.99 -15.98 -1.15
C THR A 467 15.92 -16.59 -2.55
N VAL A 468 17.05 -16.60 -3.26
CA VAL A 468 17.14 -17.19 -4.60
C VAL A 468 16.94 -18.71 -4.53
N LEU A 469 16.01 -19.22 -5.32
CA LEU A 469 15.70 -20.65 -5.38
C LEU A 469 16.59 -21.35 -6.41
N PRO A 470 16.94 -22.64 -6.22
CA PRO A 470 17.69 -23.39 -7.22
C PRO A 470 16.85 -23.59 -8.50
N GLU A 471 17.48 -23.47 -9.66
CA GLU A 471 16.84 -23.80 -10.94
C GLU A 471 16.56 -25.30 -11.02
N ALA A 472 15.44 -25.66 -11.65
CA ALA A 472 15.15 -27.06 -11.93
C ALA A 472 16.16 -27.56 -12.97
N GLY A 473 17.14 -28.36 -12.54
CA GLY A 473 18.09 -29.00 -13.45
C GLY A 473 17.39 -29.92 -14.45
N PRO A 474 18.05 -30.30 -15.56
CA PRO A 474 17.53 -31.32 -16.45
C PRO A 474 17.25 -32.58 -15.63
N ARG A 475 16.01 -33.08 -15.69
CA ARG A 475 15.62 -34.33 -15.04
C ARG A 475 16.53 -35.44 -15.56
N SER A 476 17.55 -35.83 -14.79
CA SER A 476 18.07 -37.18 -14.91
C SER A 476 17.00 -38.10 -14.34
N GLU A 477 16.39 -38.92 -15.18
CA GLU A 477 15.64 -40.10 -14.73
C GLU A 477 16.58 -40.94 -13.86
N GLY A 478 16.39 -40.86 -12.54
CA GLY A 478 17.28 -41.51 -11.60
C GLY A 478 16.93 -41.20 -10.15
N GLY A 479 15.91 -41.89 -9.64
CA GLY A 479 15.80 -42.21 -8.20
C GLY A 479 15.43 -41.05 -7.28
N GLY A 480 14.25 -41.15 -6.66
CA GLY A 480 13.69 -40.12 -5.80
C GLY A 480 14.56 -39.70 -4.62
N ARG A 481 14.49 -38.42 -4.30
CA ARG A 481 14.56 -37.89 -2.94
C ARG A 481 14.09 -36.44 -2.93
N ILE A 482 12.92 -36.23 -2.35
CA ILE A 482 12.48 -34.93 -1.86
C ILE A 482 13.47 -34.54 -0.76
N ALA A 483 14.35 -33.59 -1.06
CA ALA A 483 15.26 -32.98 -0.10
C ALA A 483 14.69 -31.62 0.30
N GLY A 484 14.27 -31.47 1.55
CA GLY A 484 13.79 -30.19 2.07
C GLY A 484 12.98 -30.27 3.37
N ILE A 485 13.50 -30.90 4.43
CA ILE A 485 13.14 -30.50 5.80
C ILE A 485 14.44 -30.06 6.48
N VAL A 486 14.65 -28.74 6.53
CA VAL A 486 15.53 -28.11 7.51
C VAL A 486 14.62 -27.46 8.53
N LEU A 487 14.19 -28.25 9.52
CA LEU A 487 13.57 -27.81 10.77
C LEU A 487 13.50 -29.03 11.70
N GLY A 488 14.47 -29.16 12.60
CA GLY A 488 14.49 -30.31 13.51
C GLY A 488 15.74 -30.47 14.37
N SER A 489 16.50 -29.41 14.63
CA SER A 489 17.69 -29.47 15.50
C SER A 489 17.55 -28.53 16.70
N CYS A 490 16.50 -28.76 17.51
CA CYS A 490 16.41 -28.30 18.91
C CYS A 490 15.71 -29.30 19.86
N VAL A 491 15.16 -30.42 19.39
CA VAL A 491 14.45 -31.38 20.27
C VAL A 491 15.25 -32.68 20.54
N ALA A 492 16.27 -32.99 19.75
CA ALA A 492 17.07 -34.21 19.92
C ALA A 492 18.18 -34.12 21.02
N VAL A 493 18.49 -32.93 21.53
CA VAL A 493 19.51 -32.76 22.60
C VAL A 493 18.88 -32.79 24.01
N ALA A 494 17.59 -32.51 24.15
CA ALA A 494 16.89 -32.56 25.43
C ALA A 494 16.46 -33.99 25.84
N SER A 495 16.17 -34.87 24.89
CA SER A 495 15.76 -36.26 25.17
C SER A 495 16.95 -37.17 25.52
N VAL A 496 18.11 -36.98 24.90
CA VAL A 496 19.31 -37.80 25.18
C VAL A 496 19.94 -37.45 26.54
N THR A 497 19.82 -36.20 27.00
CA THR A 497 20.33 -35.78 28.32
C THR A 497 19.43 -36.23 29.47
N ALA A 498 18.10 -36.25 29.27
CA ALA A 498 17.14 -36.74 30.28
C ALA A 498 17.25 -38.27 30.48
N SER A 499 17.38 -39.05 29.40
CA SER A 499 17.51 -40.51 29.50
C SER A 499 18.84 -40.96 30.10
N PHE A 500 19.94 -40.22 29.87
CA PHE A 500 21.25 -40.51 30.46
C PHE A 500 21.30 -40.19 31.98
N LEU A 501 20.59 -39.14 32.43
CA LEU A 501 20.53 -38.79 33.86
C LEU A 501 19.60 -39.70 34.68
N CYS A 502 18.52 -40.21 34.09
CA CYS A 502 17.66 -41.20 34.76
C CYS A 502 18.31 -42.59 34.85
N TRP A 503 19.15 -42.98 33.88
CA TRP A 503 19.86 -44.26 33.94
C TRP A 503 21.02 -44.25 34.95
N ARG A 504 21.66 -43.10 35.18
CA ARG A 504 22.75 -42.96 36.17
C ARG A 504 22.27 -42.95 37.63
N ARG A 505 20.97 -42.74 37.89
CA ARG A 505 20.39 -42.73 39.25
C ARG A 505 19.77 -44.04 39.71
N ARG A 506 19.78 -45.09 38.87
CA ARG A 506 19.18 -46.40 39.18
C ARG A 506 20.18 -47.52 39.48
N GLY A 507 21.44 -47.18 39.69
CA GLY A 507 22.50 -48.14 40.02
C GLY A 507 23.31 -47.69 41.21
N ARG A 508 22.71 -47.65 42.41
CA ARG A 508 23.43 -47.77 43.68
C ARG A 508 22.50 -47.96 44.87
N SER A 509 22.73 -49.08 45.54
CA SER A 509 22.48 -49.38 46.96
C SER A 509 21.18 -50.10 47.29
N ASP A 510 21.24 -51.44 47.29
CA ASP A 510 20.70 -52.27 48.37
C ASP A 510 21.93 -52.79 49.15
N ASP A 511 22.00 -52.58 50.46
CA ASP A 511 21.64 -53.56 51.50
C ASP A 511 22.33 -53.29 52.86
N ASP A 512 21.71 -53.84 53.91
CA ASP A 512 22.12 -54.00 55.32
C ASP A 512 21.72 -52.93 56.37
N GLY A 513 20.97 -53.39 57.39
CA GLY A 513 20.94 -52.78 58.72
C GLY A 513 19.67 -53.05 59.55
N ASP A 514 19.75 -54.05 60.42
CA ASP A 514 18.78 -54.57 61.39
C ASP A 514 18.16 -53.59 62.42
N ASP A 515 17.10 -54.10 63.05
CA ASP A 515 16.59 -53.88 64.41
C ASP A 515 15.64 -52.70 64.80
N ASP A 516 14.44 -53.15 65.19
CA ASP A 516 13.80 -52.99 66.50
C ASP A 516 12.51 -52.15 66.70
N ASN A 517 11.56 -52.85 67.33
CA ASN A 517 10.54 -52.45 68.31
C ASN A 517 9.23 -51.70 67.94
N LYS A 518 8.15 -52.50 68.05
CA LYS A 518 7.02 -52.40 69.01
C LYS A 518 6.01 -51.22 68.99
N HIS A 519 4.79 -51.61 68.61
CA HIS A 519 3.54 -51.68 69.41
C HIS A 519 2.64 -50.46 69.68
N ASN A 520 1.34 -50.81 69.68
CA ASN A 520 0.11 -50.13 70.13
C ASN A 520 -0.44 -49.05 69.19
N GLY A 521 -1.71 -49.06 68.78
CA GLY A 521 -2.89 -49.80 69.25
C GLY A 521 -4.05 -48.82 69.44
N GLY A 522 -5.24 -49.15 68.94
CA GLY A 522 -6.51 -48.62 69.45
C GLY A 522 -7.28 -47.62 68.56
N ASP A 523 -8.30 -48.16 67.90
CA ASP A 523 -9.73 -47.82 68.08
C ASP A 523 -10.34 -46.45 67.69
N ASN A 524 -11.29 -46.57 66.75
CA ASN A 524 -12.72 -46.22 66.83
C ASN A 524 -13.30 -44.94 66.18
N ASP A 525 -14.53 -45.18 65.69
CA ASP A 525 -15.66 -44.31 65.30
C ASP A 525 -15.64 -43.74 63.87
N VAL A 526 -16.44 -44.20 62.88
CA VAL A 526 -17.89 -44.53 62.71
C VAL A 526 -18.77 -43.29 62.41
N VAL A 527 -19.57 -43.45 61.34
CA VAL A 527 -20.78 -42.69 60.88
C VAL A 527 -20.53 -41.57 59.85
N SER A 528 -20.66 -41.85 58.54
CA SER A 528 -21.87 -41.68 57.65
C SER A 528 -22.09 -40.22 57.20
N ASP A 529 -22.52 -39.85 56.01
CA ASP A 529 -23.12 -40.53 54.86
C ASP A 529 -23.10 -39.53 53.67
N SER A 530 -22.84 -39.98 52.45
CA SER A 530 -23.83 -39.95 51.34
C SER A 530 -23.19 -40.42 50.02
N GLU A 531 -23.52 -41.66 49.67
CA GLU A 531 -23.68 -42.24 48.33
C GLU A 531 -24.37 -41.28 47.30
N LYS A 532 -24.35 -41.44 45.97
CA LYS A 532 -24.35 -42.65 45.13
C LYS A 532 -24.09 -42.28 43.65
N THR A 533 -23.34 -43.14 42.95
CA THR A 533 -23.28 -43.29 41.47
C THR A 533 -24.37 -44.30 41.00
N PRO A 534 -24.25 -44.98 39.82
CA PRO A 534 -24.71 -44.64 38.46
C PRO A 534 -25.66 -45.72 37.86
N THR A 535 -26.02 -45.69 36.56
CA THR A 535 -26.26 -46.88 35.68
C THR A 535 -26.60 -46.42 34.23
N VAL A 536 -25.86 -46.77 33.14
CA VAL A 536 -25.74 -48.00 32.29
C VAL A 536 -27.05 -48.29 31.48
N TYR A 537 -27.16 -48.49 30.15
CA TYR A 537 -26.52 -49.45 29.19
C TYR A 537 -26.67 -49.07 27.68
N GLU A 538 -25.63 -49.43 26.90
CA GLU A 538 -25.50 -50.09 25.55
C GLU A 538 -26.64 -50.12 24.49
N VAL A 539 -26.47 -50.45 23.19
CA VAL A 539 -25.44 -50.62 22.12
C VAL A 539 -26.27 -50.99 20.86
N ALA A 540 -25.90 -50.55 19.65
CA ALA A 540 -25.93 -51.36 18.41
C ALA A 540 -25.45 -50.54 17.19
N GLY A 541 -24.48 -51.08 16.45
CA GLY A 541 -23.97 -50.53 15.19
C GLY A 541 -24.55 -51.18 13.93
N THR A 542 -24.14 -50.69 12.75
CA THR A 542 -24.02 -51.44 11.48
C THR A 542 -23.25 -50.62 10.44
N GLU A 543 -22.51 -51.32 9.57
CA GLU A 543 -21.47 -50.86 8.64
C GLU A 543 -21.92 -50.84 7.15
N VAL A 544 -21.41 -49.85 6.37
CA VAL A 544 -20.79 -49.90 4.99
C VAL A 544 -21.75 -50.18 3.77
N PRO A 545 -21.61 -49.59 2.53
CA PRO A 545 -20.39 -49.46 1.70
C PRO A 545 -20.18 -48.22 0.78
N LEU A 546 -18.97 -48.16 0.20
CA LEU A 546 -18.46 -47.32 -0.90
C LEU A 546 -18.95 -47.77 -2.29
N GLU A 547 -19.29 -46.84 -3.20
CA GLU A 547 -18.94 -46.91 -4.63
C GLU A 547 -19.07 -45.56 -5.39
N LEU A 548 -18.44 -45.50 -6.58
CA LEU A 548 -18.02 -44.35 -7.42
C LEU A 548 -19.14 -43.58 -8.18
N GLY A 549 -18.87 -42.29 -8.51
CA GLY A 549 -19.52 -41.58 -9.64
C GLY A 549 -19.49 -40.04 -9.58
N VAL A 550 -18.84 -39.38 -10.54
CA VAL A 550 -18.75 -37.90 -10.76
C VAL A 550 -19.95 -37.45 -11.64
N PRO A 551 -20.57 -36.25 -11.47
CA PRO A 551 -20.10 -35.05 -12.17
C PRO A 551 -20.14 -33.73 -11.37
N SER A 552 -19.27 -32.83 -11.82
CA SER A 552 -19.05 -31.45 -11.41
C SER A 552 -20.33 -30.64 -11.17
N VAL A 553 -20.44 -30.02 -9.99
CA VAL A 553 -21.41 -28.95 -9.73
C VAL A 553 -20.64 -27.65 -9.58
N VAL A 554 -20.80 -26.78 -10.57
CA VAL A 554 -20.42 -25.36 -10.51
C VAL A 554 -21.31 -24.71 -9.46
N HIS A 555 -20.74 -24.25 -8.36
CA HIS A 555 -21.44 -23.33 -7.47
C HIS A 555 -21.41 -21.94 -8.09
N GLU A 556 -22.51 -21.55 -8.73
CA GLU A 556 -22.80 -20.15 -9.01
C GLU A 556 -22.93 -19.39 -7.68
N LEU A 557 -22.12 -18.34 -7.51
CA LEU A 557 -22.20 -17.42 -6.38
C LEU A 557 -23.35 -16.42 -6.61
N PRO A 558 -24.19 -16.13 -5.60
CA PRO A 558 -25.30 -15.20 -5.77
C PRO A 558 -24.80 -13.75 -5.79
N LEU A 559 -24.92 -13.11 -6.95
CA LEU A 559 -24.76 -11.66 -7.10
C LEU A 559 -25.96 -10.96 -6.46
N ARG A 560 -25.78 -10.36 -5.29
CA ARG A 560 -26.69 -9.30 -4.79
C ARG A 560 -26.02 -7.93 -4.96
N GLN A 561 -26.48 -7.18 -5.95
CA GLN A 561 -26.24 -5.74 -6.07
C GLN A 561 -27.23 -4.96 -5.18
N PRO A 562 -26.82 -3.83 -4.57
CA PRO A 562 -27.76 -2.84 -4.08
C PRO A 562 -28.39 -2.08 -5.26
N ARG A 563 -29.73 -2.10 -5.35
CA ARG A 563 -30.49 -1.32 -6.35
C ARG A 563 -30.48 0.15 -5.95
N PHE A 564 -29.98 1.02 -6.81
CA PHE A 564 -30.28 2.45 -6.80
C PHE A 564 -31.40 2.72 -7.82
N SER A 565 -32.56 3.17 -7.34
CA SER A 565 -33.64 3.67 -8.18
C SER A 565 -33.47 5.17 -8.38
N TRP A 566 -33.37 5.60 -9.63
CA TRP A 566 -33.48 7.00 -10.01
C TRP A 566 -34.92 7.25 -10.46
N GLU A 567 -35.67 8.06 -9.72
CA GLU A 567 -36.87 8.70 -10.26
C GLU A 567 -36.44 9.99 -10.96
N VAL A 568 -36.82 10.09 -12.24
CA VAL A 568 -36.63 11.28 -13.07
C VAL A 568 -37.78 12.23 -12.79
N THR A 569 -37.48 13.43 -12.32
CA THR A 569 -38.29 14.64 -12.50
C THR A 569 -37.38 15.81 -12.80
#